data_AF-A0A3M6UXD9-F1
#
_entry.id   AF-A0A3M6UXD9-F1
#
_cell.length_a   1.000
_cell.length_b   1.000
_cell.length_c   1.000
_cell.angle_alpha   90.00
_cell.angle_beta   90.00
_cell.angle_gamma   90.00
#
_symmetry.space_group_name_H-M   'P 1'
#
loop_
_entity.id
_entity.type
_entity.pdbx_description
1 polymer ?
#
loop_
_entity_poly.entity_id
_entity_poly.type
_entity_poly.pdbx_seq_one_letter_code
_entity_poly.pdbx_strand_id
1 'polypeptide(L)'
;MSRVERRLDAWLVRFTGDPREDTLEKTPYFSFRAMTRCATLVLVLAVVAVILTPSNSWRRRRRRRFICKPTDCKLSQWSAWAACSRTCKGGTTTRIRKIVYHESCGGSCPPHPLNETRSCNIQQCCPVDCAYSWSTWSACTGCGNSTKSRTPFIKVHNSCNGKACPGKETQSCTKIILQPPQIGFRVYHLDVQVSSCGVPSET
;
A
#
# COMPACT_ATOMS: atom_id res chain seq x y z
N MET A 1 -30.10 -48.29 -0.49
CA MET A 1 -30.03 -49.66 0.06
C MET A 1 -29.30 -49.62 1.39
N SER A 2 -30.01 -49.99 2.46
CA SER A 2 -29.58 -50.45 3.81
C SER A 2 -30.69 -49.99 4.76
N ARG A 3 -31.72 -50.79 5.09
CA ARG A 3 -31.75 -52.10 5.77
C ARG A 3 -31.07 -51.98 7.14
N VAL A 4 -31.78 -52.43 8.19
CA VAL A 4 -31.47 -52.41 9.65
C VAL A 4 -32.28 -51.26 10.29
N GLU A 5 -33.41 -51.44 10.98
CA GLU A 5 -33.83 -52.51 11.91
C GLU A 5 -35.34 -52.78 11.84
N ARG A 6 -35.69 -54.02 11.48
CA ARG A 6 -36.88 -54.69 11.99
C ARG A 6 -36.42 -55.53 13.18
N ARG A 7 -37.17 -55.50 14.28
CA ARG A 7 -37.59 -56.66 15.09
C ARG A 7 -37.88 -56.19 16.51
N LEU A 8 -39.12 -56.35 16.94
CA LEU A 8 -39.49 -57.07 18.16
C LEU A 8 -41.00 -57.35 18.09
N ASP A 9 -41.39 -58.16 17.10
CA ASP A 9 -42.62 -58.96 17.12
C ASP A 9 -42.17 -60.42 17.14
N ALA A 10 -42.49 -61.14 18.22
CA ALA A 10 -42.75 -62.59 18.27
C ALA A 10 -42.50 -63.11 19.70
N TRP A 11 -43.58 -63.53 20.36
CA TRP A 11 -43.68 -64.68 21.29
C TRP A 11 -45.18 -64.80 21.59
N LEU A 12 -46.00 -65.26 20.64
CA LEU A 12 -46.34 -66.68 20.43
C LEU A 12 -46.54 -67.48 21.73
N VAL A 13 -47.82 -67.79 21.99
CA VAL A 13 -48.36 -69.17 22.08
C VAL A 13 -48.78 -69.71 23.45
N ARG A 14 -50.02 -70.24 23.42
CA ARG A 14 -50.67 -71.26 24.27
C ARG A 14 -50.99 -70.86 25.71
N PHE A 15 -52.28 -70.86 26.03
CA PHE A 15 -52.84 -71.93 26.84
C PHE A 15 -54.29 -72.20 26.41
N THR A 16 -54.51 -73.40 25.90
CA THR A 16 -55.82 -74.04 25.76
C THR A 16 -56.40 -74.29 27.15
N GLY A 17 -57.66 -73.93 27.35
CA GLY A 17 -58.42 -74.29 28.54
C GLY A 17 -59.84 -73.75 28.48
N ASP A 18 -60.78 -74.58 28.02
CA ASP A 18 -62.18 -74.49 28.44
C ASP A 18 -62.28 -75.33 29.72
N PRO A 19 -62.85 -74.76 30.80
CA PRO A 19 -64.06 -75.39 31.29
C PRO A 19 -65.11 -74.35 31.72
N ARG A 20 -66.29 -74.51 31.13
CA ARG A 20 -67.61 -74.60 31.79
C ARG A 20 -67.72 -74.22 33.28
N GLU A 21 -68.83 -73.53 33.51
CA GLU A 21 -69.68 -73.44 34.71
C GLU A 21 -69.39 -72.35 35.75
N ASP A 22 -70.42 -71.50 35.86
CA ASP A 22 -71.03 -70.99 37.07
C ASP A 22 -70.17 -70.12 38.00
N THR A 23 -70.46 -68.82 38.00
CA THR A 23 -71.41 -68.27 38.98
C THR A 23 -71.57 -66.76 38.80
N LEU A 24 -72.83 -66.35 38.83
CA LEU A 24 -73.30 -64.99 38.73
C LEU A 24 -73.06 -64.26 40.07
N GLU A 25 -71.88 -63.71 40.32
CA GLU A 25 -71.65 -62.82 41.47
C GLU A 25 -71.38 -61.37 41.05
N LYS A 26 -72.47 -60.60 41.16
CA LYS A 26 -72.59 -59.17 41.41
C LYS A 26 -71.28 -58.47 41.83
N THR A 27 -70.67 -57.75 40.88
CA THR A 27 -69.75 -56.65 41.23
C THR A 27 -70.57 -55.36 41.44
N PRO A 28 -70.34 -54.62 42.53
CA PRO A 28 -71.03 -53.36 42.76
C PRO A 28 -70.53 -52.32 41.76
N TYR A 29 -71.48 -51.69 41.06
CA TYR A 29 -71.28 -50.50 40.24
C TYR A 29 -70.65 -49.37 41.07
N PHE A 30 -69.32 -49.39 41.18
CA PHE A 30 -68.52 -48.32 41.79
C PHE A 30 -68.42 -47.16 40.78
N SER A 31 -69.39 -46.25 40.89
CA SER A 31 -69.41 -44.85 40.41
C SER A 31 -68.37 -44.41 39.35
N PHE A 32 -68.64 -44.71 38.08
CA PHE A 32 -67.90 -44.20 36.89
C PHE A 32 -67.78 -42.65 36.81
N ARG A 33 -68.63 -41.90 37.53
CA ARG A 33 -68.66 -40.42 37.51
C ARG A 33 -67.57 -39.76 38.36
N ALA A 34 -67.00 -40.46 39.35
CA ALA A 34 -65.93 -39.91 40.19
C ALA A 34 -64.55 -40.04 39.50
N MET A 35 -64.30 -41.18 38.83
CA MET A 35 -63.07 -41.43 38.08
C MET A 35 -62.89 -40.47 36.89
N THR A 36 -63.99 -40.12 36.22
CA THR A 36 -63.97 -39.18 35.09
C THR A 36 -63.65 -37.75 35.50
N ARG A 37 -64.13 -37.28 36.67
CA ARG A 37 -63.78 -35.96 37.22
C ARG A 37 -62.33 -35.88 37.71
N CYS A 38 -61.81 -36.95 38.30
CA CYS A 38 -60.39 -37.03 38.66
C CYS A 38 -59.51 -37.08 37.41
N ALA A 39 -59.88 -37.87 36.39
CA ALA A 39 -59.14 -37.95 35.14
C ALA A 39 -59.13 -36.60 34.40
N THR A 40 -60.26 -35.88 34.34
CA THR A 40 -60.30 -34.55 33.72
C THR A 40 -59.53 -33.51 34.52
N LEU A 41 -59.59 -33.53 35.86
CA LEU A 41 -58.77 -32.63 36.69
C LEU A 41 -57.27 -32.91 36.54
N VAL A 42 -56.85 -34.18 36.51
CA VAL A 42 -55.45 -34.56 36.29
C VAL A 42 -54.99 -34.15 34.89
N LEU A 43 -55.83 -34.35 33.86
CA LEU A 43 -55.54 -33.88 32.50
C LEU A 43 -55.46 -32.35 32.43
N VAL A 44 -56.37 -31.62 33.07
CA VAL A 44 -56.34 -30.15 33.11
C VAL A 44 -55.11 -29.65 33.86
N LEU A 45 -54.77 -30.23 35.01
CA LEU A 45 -53.57 -29.88 35.78
C LEU A 45 -52.28 -30.22 35.01
N ALA A 46 -52.24 -31.34 34.27
CA ALA A 46 -51.11 -31.69 33.41
C ALA A 46 -50.96 -30.72 32.23
N VAL A 47 -52.06 -30.33 31.57
CA VAL A 47 -52.04 -29.33 30.49
C VAL A 47 -51.61 -27.96 31.03
N VAL A 48 -52.15 -27.52 32.17
CA VAL A 48 -51.76 -26.28 32.84
C VAL A 48 -50.29 -26.33 33.26
N ALA A 49 -49.79 -27.46 33.76
CA ALA A 49 -48.38 -27.63 34.07
C ALA A 49 -47.48 -27.61 32.82
N VAL A 50 -47.91 -28.13 31.67
CA VAL A 50 -47.14 -28.01 30.41
C VAL A 50 -47.10 -26.57 29.89
N ILE A 51 -48.18 -25.80 30.10
CA ILE A 51 -48.27 -24.39 29.70
C ILE A 51 -47.49 -23.47 30.66
N LEU A 52 -47.56 -23.73 31.97
CA LEU A 52 -46.96 -22.90 33.01
C LEU A 52 -45.56 -23.35 33.42
N THR A 53 -45.14 -24.58 33.10
CA THR A 53 -43.71 -24.91 33.18
C THR A 53 -43.01 -24.00 32.20
N PRO A 54 -42.04 -23.18 32.66
CA PRO A 54 -41.19 -22.45 31.75
C PRO A 54 -40.29 -23.51 31.11
N SER A 55 -40.83 -24.27 30.16
CA SER A 55 -40.08 -25.24 29.42
C SER A 55 -38.87 -24.47 28.90
N ASN A 56 -37.70 -25.00 29.20
CA ASN A 56 -36.43 -24.38 28.82
C ASN A 56 -36.35 -24.09 27.30
N SER A 57 -37.33 -24.55 26.51
CA SER A 57 -37.65 -24.15 25.15
C SER A 57 -37.88 -22.63 24.94
N TRP A 58 -38.53 -21.88 25.86
CA TRP A 58 -38.72 -20.42 25.72
C TRP A 58 -37.44 -19.62 26.05
N ARG A 59 -36.61 -20.09 27.00
CA ARG A 59 -35.27 -19.52 27.26
C ARG A 59 -34.26 -19.89 26.16
N ARG A 60 -34.34 -21.08 25.55
CA ARG A 60 -33.52 -21.46 24.39
C ARG A 60 -33.89 -20.67 23.13
N ARG A 61 -35.14 -20.22 22.96
CA ARG A 61 -35.54 -19.34 21.85
C ARG A 61 -35.09 -17.88 21.99
N ARG A 62 -34.81 -17.36 23.19
CA ARG A 62 -34.23 -16.01 23.37
C ARG A 62 -32.70 -15.96 23.29
N ARG A 63 -32.04 -17.11 23.18
CA ARG A 63 -30.70 -17.18 22.56
C ARG A 63 -30.78 -17.39 21.05
N ARG A 64 -31.88 -16.95 20.40
CA ARG A 64 -31.82 -16.58 18.98
C ARG A 64 -30.93 -15.35 18.90
N ARG A 65 -29.63 -15.63 18.85
CA ARG A 65 -28.73 -15.14 17.83
C ARG A 65 -29.08 -13.70 17.43
N PHE A 66 -28.46 -12.73 18.11
CA PHE A 66 -27.98 -11.58 17.36
C PHE A 66 -27.02 -12.13 16.29
N ILE A 67 -27.56 -12.62 15.17
CA ILE A 67 -26.79 -12.85 13.95
C ILE A 67 -26.47 -11.44 13.48
N CYS A 68 -25.33 -10.94 13.92
CA CYS A 68 -24.77 -9.77 13.28
C CYS A 68 -24.30 -10.20 11.88
N LYS A 69 -24.55 -9.33 10.89
CA LYS A 69 -24.25 -9.63 9.49
C LYS A 69 -22.73 -9.75 9.32
N PRO A 70 -22.20 -10.84 8.71
CA PRO A 70 -20.79 -10.92 8.39
C PRO A 70 -20.39 -9.70 7.58
N THR A 71 -19.39 -8.97 8.06
CA THR A 71 -18.87 -7.78 7.39
C THR A 71 -17.39 -7.97 7.22
N ASP A 72 -16.96 -7.96 5.96
CA ASP A 72 -15.55 -8.05 5.59
C ASP A 72 -14.82 -6.76 5.94
N CYS A 73 -13.50 -6.88 6.09
CA CYS A 73 -12.71 -5.73 6.43
C CYS A 73 -12.58 -4.75 5.26
N LYS A 74 -12.44 -3.47 5.58
CA LYS A 74 -12.28 -2.40 4.59
C LYS A 74 -10.92 -1.76 4.75
N LEU A 75 -10.14 -1.73 3.68
CA LEU A 75 -8.84 -1.07 3.64
C LEU A 75 -8.96 0.40 3.22
N SER A 76 -7.99 1.21 3.62
CA SER A 76 -7.84 2.58 3.15
C SER A 76 -7.35 2.60 1.71
N GLN A 77 -7.48 3.76 1.07
CA GLN A 77 -6.69 4.03 -0.13
C GLN A 77 -5.19 3.94 0.19
N TRP A 78 -4.41 3.62 -0.83
CA TRP A 78 -2.97 3.66 -0.75
C TRP A 78 -2.48 5.09 -0.50
N SER A 79 -1.41 5.22 0.29
CA SER A 79 -0.64 6.45 0.33
C SER A 79 -0.02 6.74 -1.03
N ALA A 80 0.40 8.00 -1.23
CA ALA A 80 1.36 8.30 -2.28
C ALA A 80 2.63 7.45 -2.08
N TRP A 81 3.34 7.20 -3.18
CA TRP A 81 4.65 6.55 -3.13
C TRP A 81 5.63 7.47 -2.40
N ALA A 82 6.43 6.89 -1.50
CA ALA A 82 7.53 7.59 -0.88
C ALA A 82 8.60 7.98 -1.92
N ALA A 83 9.48 8.90 -1.55
CA ALA A 83 10.67 9.18 -2.34
C ALA A 83 11.48 7.89 -2.57
N CYS A 84 12.05 7.74 -3.76
CA CYS A 84 12.92 6.61 -4.06
C CYS A 84 14.17 6.67 -3.16
N SER A 85 14.58 5.52 -2.61
CA SER A 85 15.77 5.45 -1.73
C SER A 85 17.06 5.91 -2.40
N ARG A 86 17.14 5.83 -3.73
CA ARG A 86 18.27 6.28 -4.53
C ARG A 86 17.78 7.05 -5.74
N THR A 87 18.51 8.08 -6.14
CA THR A 87 18.20 8.89 -7.32
C THR A 87 18.63 8.22 -8.64
N CYS A 88 19.44 7.16 -8.58
CA CYS A 88 20.01 6.44 -9.73
C CYS A 88 20.60 5.09 -9.30
N LYS A 89 20.97 4.24 -10.29
CA LYS A 89 21.57 2.91 -10.09
C LYS A 89 20.66 1.93 -9.34
N GLY A 90 19.36 2.10 -9.48
CA GLY A 90 18.35 1.28 -8.81
C GLY A 90 18.17 1.66 -7.34
N GLY A 91 16.92 1.97 -6.98
CA GLY A 91 16.45 2.14 -5.62
C GLY A 91 15.10 1.46 -5.43
N THR A 92 14.53 1.67 -4.25
CA THR A 92 13.22 1.14 -3.87
C THR A 92 12.35 2.27 -3.34
N THR A 93 11.06 2.18 -3.62
CA THR A 93 10.04 3.08 -3.07
C THR A 93 8.94 2.24 -2.47
N THR A 94 8.36 2.76 -1.39
CA THR A 94 7.34 2.09 -0.61
C THR A 94 6.07 2.95 -0.56
N ARG A 95 4.93 2.28 -0.47
CA ARG A 95 3.65 2.90 -0.12
C ARG A 95 2.94 2.04 0.91
N ILE A 96 2.07 2.66 1.71
CA ILE A 96 1.35 1.98 2.78
C ILE A 96 -0.14 2.26 2.69
N ARG A 97 -0.93 1.33 3.22
CA ARG A 97 -2.35 1.49 3.49
C ARG A 97 -2.67 0.84 4.83
N LYS A 98 -3.82 1.18 5.40
CA LYS A 98 -4.25 0.65 6.70
C LYS A 98 -5.62 0.00 6.60
N ILE A 99 -5.94 -0.83 7.58
CA ILE A 99 -7.30 -1.31 7.79
C ILE A 99 -8.11 -0.14 8.39
N VAL A 100 -9.23 0.20 7.74
CA VAL A 100 -10.16 1.24 8.20
C VAL A 100 -11.21 0.63 9.10
N TYR A 101 -11.74 -0.54 8.72
CA TYR A 101 -12.67 -1.32 9.53
C TYR A 101 -12.23 -2.78 9.55
N HIS A 102 -12.11 -3.35 10.74
CA HIS A 102 -11.86 -4.76 10.93
C HIS A 102 -13.10 -5.60 10.58
N GLU A 103 -12.86 -6.85 10.23
CA GLU A 103 -13.89 -7.85 10.01
C GLU A 103 -14.70 -8.10 11.28
N SER A 104 -15.98 -8.40 11.11
CA SER A 104 -16.87 -8.72 12.22
C SER A 104 -17.84 -9.83 11.85
N CYS A 105 -18.33 -10.54 12.88
CA CYS A 105 -19.42 -11.50 12.75
C CYS A 105 -19.14 -12.65 11.78
N GLY A 106 -17.87 -13.09 11.71
CA GLY A 106 -17.42 -14.13 10.80
C GLY A 106 -17.12 -13.65 9.37
N GLY A 107 -17.02 -12.34 9.14
CA GLY A 107 -16.42 -11.77 7.92
C GLY A 107 -14.93 -12.08 7.83
N SER A 108 -14.32 -11.80 6.67
CA SER A 108 -12.91 -12.09 6.40
C SER A 108 -12.11 -10.84 6.07
N CYS A 109 -10.83 -10.85 6.43
CA CYS A 109 -9.81 -10.03 5.81
C CYS A 109 -8.99 -10.94 4.90
N PRO A 110 -9.03 -10.78 3.56
CA PRO A 110 -8.07 -11.45 2.71
C PRO A 110 -6.65 -11.03 3.13
N PRO A 111 -5.62 -11.89 2.94
CA PRO A 111 -4.24 -11.53 3.20
C PRO A 111 -3.80 -10.47 2.19
N HIS A 112 -4.07 -9.22 2.56
CA HIS A 112 -3.77 -8.06 1.74
C HIS A 112 -2.53 -7.39 2.31
N PRO A 113 -1.49 -7.15 1.49
CA PRO A 113 -0.32 -6.43 1.96
C PRO A 113 -0.74 -5.00 2.35
N LEU A 114 -0.32 -4.59 3.54
CA LEU A 114 -0.47 -3.22 4.05
C LEU A 114 0.66 -2.31 3.57
N ASN A 115 1.72 -2.89 3.05
CA ASN A 115 2.87 -2.23 2.47
C ASN A 115 3.15 -2.80 1.08
N GLU A 116 3.52 -1.93 0.15
CA GLU A 116 3.94 -2.33 -1.18
C GLU A 116 5.28 -1.68 -1.48
N THR A 117 6.19 -2.47 -2.03
CA THR A 117 7.54 -2.03 -2.41
C THR A 117 7.75 -2.28 -3.88
N ARG A 118 8.33 -1.31 -4.59
CA ARG A 118 8.72 -1.46 -5.99
C ARG A 118 10.09 -0.85 -6.24
N SER A 119 10.74 -1.32 -7.30
CA SER A 119 11.97 -0.73 -7.82
C SER A 119 11.69 0.63 -8.46
N CYS A 120 12.61 1.56 -8.30
CA CYS A 120 12.58 2.88 -8.92
C CYS A 120 13.99 3.31 -9.33
N ASN A 121 14.09 4.31 -10.22
CA ASN A 121 15.37 4.88 -10.66
C ASN A 121 16.38 3.83 -11.16
N ILE A 122 15.89 2.92 -12.01
CA ILE A 122 16.61 1.75 -12.54
C ILE A 122 17.67 2.08 -13.60
N GLN A 123 17.91 3.36 -13.89
CA GLN A 123 19.00 3.76 -14.78
C GLN A 123 20.33 3.18 -14.31
N GLN A 124 21.07 2.61 -15.25
CA GLN A 124 22.34 1.91 -14.99
C GLN A 124 23.43 2.85 -14.46
N CYS A 125 23.30 4.15 -14.72
CA CYS A 125 24.25 5.14 -14.28
C CYS A 125 23.59 6.38 -13.71
N CYS A 126 24.39 7.13 -12.95
CA CYS A 126 23.99 8.38 -12.33
C CYS A 126 24.50 9.53 -13.18
N PRO A 127 23.69 10.56 -13.43
CA PRO A 127 24.20 11.79 -14.04
C PRO A 127 25.33 12.36 -13.20
N VAL A 128 26.47 12.61 -13.85
CA VAL A 128 27.63 13.28 -13.26
C VAL A 128 27.93 14.48 -14.15
N ASP A 129 27.81 15.67 -13.57
CA ASP A 129 28.16 16.91 -14.23
C ASP A 129 29.68 17.05 -14.34
N CYS A 130 30.14 17.75 -15.37
CA CYS A 130 31.55 18.06 -15.49
C CYS A 130 32.04 18.92 -14.33
N ALA A 131 33.10 18.49 -13.66
CA ALA A 131 33.81 19.29 -12.66
C ALA A 131 35.06 19.88 -13.30
N TYR A 132 35.19 21.19 -13.31
CA TYR A 132 36.31 21.89 -13.92
C TYR A 132 36.68 23.16 -13.15
N SER A 133 37.89 23.65 -13.38
CA SER A 133 38.35 24.96 -12.91
C SER A 133 38.99 25.72 -14.06
N TRP A 134 38.66 27.00 -14.20
CA TRP A 134 39.22 27.82 -15.27
C TRP A 134 40.71 28.10 -15.07
N SER A 135 41.47 28.13 -16.18
CA SER A 135 42.80 28.71 -16.20
C SER A 135 42.75 30.23 -16.01
N THR A 136 43.91 30.81 -15.70
CA THR A 136 44.10 32.26 -15.86
C THR A 136 43.84 32.64 -17.32
N TRP A 137 43.33 33.85 -17.52
CA TRP A 137 43.21 34.40 -18.86
C TRP A 137 44.58 34.52 -19.52
N SER A 138 44.66 34.17 -20.79
CA SER A 138 45.82 34.51 -21.61
C SER A 138 45.98 36.02 -21.69
N ALA A 139 47.18 36.48 -22.03
CA ALA A 139 47.35 37.84 -22.50
C ALA A 139 46.47 38.11 -23.74
N CYS A 140 46.15 39.38 -23.97
CA CYS A 140 45.48 39.82 -25.18
C CYS A 140 46.34 39.51 -26.42
N THR A 141 45.73 38.82 -27.38
CA THR A 141 46.38 38.34 -28.60
C THR A 141 46.31 39.45 -29.65
N GLY A 142 47.42 40.15 -29.85
CA GLY A 142 47.48 41.31 -30.73
C GLY A 142 47.29 42.63 -30.00
N CYS A 143 46.98 43.68 -30.76
CA CYS A 143 47.07 45.07 -30.35
C CYS A 143 45.75 45.79 -30.68
N GLY A 144 45.34 46.78 -29.88
CA GLY A 144 44.02 47.40 -30.01
C GLY A 144 42.90 46.50 -29.51
N ASN A 145 41.77 46.45 -30.22
CA ASN A 145 40.65 45.55 -29.94
C ASN A 145 41.04 44.11 -30.30
N SER A 146 41.42 43.34 -29.29
CA SER A 146 41.95 41.98 -29.41
C SER A 146 41.12 41.01 -28.58
N THR A 147 41.52 39.74 -28.57
CA THR A 147 40.86 38.71 -27.77
C THR A 147 41.84 38.05 -26.80
N LYS A 148 41.33 37.75 -25.62
CA LYS A 148 41.98 36.88 -24.64
C LYS A 148 41.16 35.61 -24.52
N SER A 149 41.81 34.54 -24.11
CA SER A 149 41.15 33.26 -23.96
C SER A 149 41.59 32.51 -22.72
N ARG A 150 40.74 31.64 -22.22
CA ARG A 150 41.06 30.71 -21.14
C ARG A 150 40.49 29.34 -21.46
N THR A 151 41.12 28.31 -20.93
CA THR A 151 40.67 26.93 -21.10
C THR A 151 40.28 26.36 -19.74
N PRO A 152 39.29 25.45 -19.70
CA PRO A 152 38.92 24.78 -18.46
C PRO A 152 39.89 23.63 -18.21
N PHE A 153 40.36 23.51 -16.97
CA PHE A 153 41.03 22.32 -16.46
C PHE A 153 39.96 21.36 -15.95
N ILE A 154 39.72 20.30 -16.72
CA ILE A 154 38.70 19.30 -16.41
C ILE A 154 39.24 18.35 -15.34
N LYS A 155 38.56 18.30 -14.19
CA LYS A 155 38.85 17.36 -13.09
C LYS A 155 38.03 16.07 -13.24
N VAL A 156 36.78 16.20 -13.68
CA VAL A 156 35.86 15.08 -13.91
C VAL A 156 35.09 15.35 -15.19
N HIS A 157 35.13 14.41 -16.14
CA HIS A 157 34.30 14.48 -17.33
C HIS A 157 32.84 14.15 -17.01
N ASN A 158 31.92 14.80 -17.71
CA ASN A 158 30.51 14.51 -17.56
C ASN A 158 30.19 13.09 -18.04
N SER A 159 29.21 12.47 -17.38
CA SER A 159 28.70 11.17 -17.79
C SER A 159 27.19 11.09 -17.59
N CYS A 160 26.55 10.21 -18.35
CA CYS A 160 25.14 9.86 -18.18
C CYS A 160 24.18 11.04 -18.11
N ASN A 161 24.05 11.77 -19.22
CA ASN A 161 23.21 12.97 -19.34
C ASN A 161 23.53 14.09 -18.32
N GLY A 162 24.67 14.02 -17.63
CA GLY A 162 25.20 15.14 -16.86
C GLY A 162 25.73 16.26 -17.76
N LYS A 163 25.79 17.48 -17.21
CA LYS A 163 26.17 18.71 -17.93
C LYS A 163 27.57 18.59 -18.52
N ALA A 164 27.67 18.82 -19.84
CA ALA A 164 28.91 18.77 -20.58
C ALA A 164 29.96 19.75 -20.05
N CYS A 165 31.24 19.37 -20.19
CA CYS A 165 32.34 20.28 -19.91
C CYS A 165 32.28 21.48 -20.87
N PRO A 166 32.54 22.71 -20.39
CA PRO A 166 32.64 23.85 -21.29
C PRO A 166 33.87 23.71 -22.19
N GLY A 167 33.79 24.36 -23.36
CA GLY A 167 34.95 24.54 -24.23
C GLY A 167 35.86 25.68 -23.80
N LYS A 168 36.79 26.06 -24.67
CA LYS A 168 37.59 27.28 -24.54
C LYS A 168 36.67 28.49 -24.54
N GLU A 169 36.90 29.41 -23.60
CA GLU A 169 36.19 30.68 -23.54
C GLU A 169 37.08 31.79 -24.12
N THR A 170 36.48 32.63 -24.97
CA THR A 170 37.15 33.79 -25.58
C THR A 170 36.38 35.05 -25.23
N GLN A 171 37.10 36.09 -24.82
CA GLN A 171 36.54 37.40 -24.50
C GLN A 171 37.33 38.51 -25.17
N SER A 172 36.64 39.59 -25.54
CA SER A 172 37.27 40.80 -26.07
C SER A 172 38.10 41.52 -24.99
N CYS A 173 39.21 42.12 -25.40
CA CYS A 173 40.05 42.94 -24.55
C CYS A 173 40.82 43.98 -25.37
N THR A 174 41.30 45.03 -24.70
CA THR A 174 42.06 46.10 -25.33
C THR A 174 43.51 46.06 -24.87
N LYS A 175 44.45 45.94 -25.80
CA LYS A 175 45.89 45.98 -25.50
C LYS A 175 46.54 47.19 -26.13
N ILE A 176 47.01 48.11 -25.29
CA ILE A 176 47.82 49.26 -25.72
C ILE A 176 49.28 48.84 -25.61
N ILE A 177 50.02 48.86 -26.72
CA ILE A 177 51.48 48.77 -26.67
C ILE A 177 51.99 50.20 -26.56
N LEU A 178 52.59 50.54 -25.42
CA LEU A 178 53.41 51.74 -25.32
C LEU A 178 54.71 51.46 -26.08
N GLN A 179 54.83 52.00 -27.30
CA GLN A 179 56.14 52.01 -27.96
C GLN A 179 57.07 52.94 -27.17
N PRO A 180 58.36 52.57 -26.98
CA PRO A 180 59.32 53.51 -26.42
C PRO A 180 59.36 54.77 -27.29
N PRO A 181 59.50 55.96 -26.71
CA PRO A 181 59.59 57.20 -27.48
C PRO A 181 60.73 57.04 -28.48
N GLN A 182 60.42 57.17 -29.77
CA GLN A 182 61.44 57.30 -30.79
C GLN A 182 62.21 58.58 -30.44
N ILE A 183 63.47 58.46 -30.01
CA ILE A 183 64.32 59.63 -29.73
C ILE A 183 64.66 60.25 -31.09
N GLY A 184 63.75 61.10 -31.58
CA GLY A 184 63.96 61.96 -32.72
C GLY A 184 64.59 63.27 -32.24
N PHE A 185 65.82 63.54 -32.64
CA PHE A 185 66.43 64.86 -32.50
C PHE A 185 65.74 65.86 -33.44
N ARG A 186 64.60 66.43 -33.03
CA ARG A 186 64.10 67.72 -33.53
C ARG A 186 63.43 68.50 -32.40
N VAL A 187 64.24 69.40 -31.83
CA VAL A 187 63.94 70.78 -31.44
C VAL A 187 62.44 71.17 -31.49
N TYR A 188 61.89 71.43 -30.29
CA TYR A 188 60.60 72.06 -29.95
C TYR A 188 59.30 71.37 -30.43
N HIS A 189 58.92 70.27 -29.79
CA HIS A 189 57.58 69.96 -29.25
C HIS A 189 57.59 68.48 -28.80
N LEU A 190 57.30 68.21 -27.52
CA LEU A 190 57.16 66.84 -27.01
C LEU A 190 55.70 66.39 -27.24
N ASP A 191 55.40 66.01 -28.48
CA ASP A 191 54.15 65.30 -28.76
C ASP A 191 54.34 63.83 -28.38
N VAL A 192 53.80 63.42 -27.24
CA VAL A 192 53.65 62.01 -26.88
C VAL A 192 52.61 61.41 -27.81
N GLN A 193 53.06 60.92 -28.97
CA GLN A 193 52.22 60.16 -29.88
C GLN A 193 51.87 58.83 -29.20
N VAL A 194 50.66 58.73 -28.65
CA VAL A 194 50.05 57.43 -28.33
C VAL A 194 49.67 56.80 -29.66
N SER A 195 50.62 56.16 -30.33
CA SER A 195 50.36 55.44 -31.57
C SER A 195 49.47 54.24 -31.25
N SER A 196 48.18 54.38 -31.54
CA SER A 196 47.28 53.23 -31.64
C SER A 196 47.89 52.27 -32.65
N CYS A 197 48.23 51.09 -32.15
CA CYS A 197 48.62 49.86 -32.83
C CYS A 197 48.53 49.94 -34.35
N GLY A 198 49.69 50.05 -35.01
CA GLY A 198 49.78 50.12 -36.47
C GLY A 198 48.95 49.01 -37.12
N VAL A 199 47.92 49.42 -37.84
CA VAL A 199 47.15 48.56 -38.74
C VAL A 199 48.16 47.99 -39.74
N PRO A 200 48.21 46.67 -39.99
CA PRO A 200 49.00 46.15 -41.10
C PRO A 200 48.41 46.76 -42.37
N SER A 201 49.21 47.57 -43.07
CA SER A 201 48.88 48.06 -44.39
C SER A 201 48.69 46.85 -45.31
N GLU A 202 47.46 46.58 -45.71
CA GLU A 202 47.17 45.66 -46.82
C GLU A 202 47.85 46.20 -48.08
N THR A 203 48.75 45.40 -48.66
CA THR A 203 49.32 45.56 -50.00
C THR A 203 48.67 44.58 -50.94
#